data_AF-A0A1G3U8E5-F1
#
_entry.id   AF-A0A1G3U8E5-F1
#
_cell.length_a   1.000
_cell.length_b   1.000
_cell.length_c   1.000
_cell.angle_alpha   90.00
_cell.angle_beta   90.00
_cell.angle_gamma   90.00
#
_symmetry.space_group_name_H-M   'P 1'
#
loop_
_entity.id
_entity.type
_entity.pdbx_description
1 polymer ?
#
loop_
_entity_poly.entity_id
_entity_poly.type
_entity_poly.pdbx_seq_one_letter_code
_entity_poly.pdbx_strand_id
1 'polypeptide(L)'
;MCKDCGCSIVEHSHSHEESHSHEHHHHHGDTHKHHHHEEPHKHSHLHDNPQLNDPKTISVIAKILDKNDHEAGHNREHFNSHGVLCINLMSSPGSGKTALLEGLSELHEFKFCVVEGDLETSRDADRLKAKGIQAHQIQTGSACHLDAFMVHKALHHMDLDSADVCFIEN
;
A
#
# COMPACT_ATOMS: atom_id res chain seq x y z
N MET A 1 18.58 3.21 -1.74
CA MET A 1 17.70 4.21 -1.11
C MET A 1 16.95 4.94 -2.21
N CYS A 2 15.63 4.78 -2.29
CA CYS A 2 14.77 5.53 -3.22
C CYS A 2 14.96 7.03 -2.98
N LYS A 3 15.35 7.78 -4.01
CA LYS A 3 15.65 9.22 -3.92
C LYS A 3 14.42 10.11 -4.05
N ASP A 4 13.32 9.57 -4.58
CA ASP A 4 12.17 10.35 -5.05
C ASP A 4 10.96 10.29 -4.10
N CYS A 5 11.10 9.62 -2.95
CA CYS A 5 10.02 9.42 -1.97
C CYS A 5 9.91 10.53 -0.91
N GLY A 6 10.74 11.58 -0.97
CA GLY A 6 10.80 12.61 0.09
C GLY A 6 11.46 12.19 1.40
N CYS A 7 11.85 10.92 1.58
CA CYS A 7 12.55 10.43 2.79
C CYS A 7 14.01 10.93 2.92
N SER A 8 14.62 11.50 1.88
CA SER A 8 16.07 11.77 1.81
C SER A 8 16.52 13.11 2.41
N ILE A 9 15.63 13.98 2.90
CA ILE A 9 16.01 15.37 3.28
C ILE A 9 16.34 15.51 4.77
N VAL A 10 16.21 14.44 5.57
CA VAL A 10 16.43 14.50 7.01
C VAL A 10 17.86 14.08 7.38
N GLU A 11 18.84 14.95 7.16
CA GLU A 11 20.01 14.98 8.05
C GLU A 11 19.61 15.74 9.33
N HIS A 12 19.08 15.01 10.31
CA HIS A 12 18.98 15.52 11.68
C HIS A 12 20.16 14.99 12.50
N SER A 13 21.10 15.88 12.81
CA SER A 13 22.02 15.73 13.91
C SER A 13 21.23 15.63 15.22
N HIS A 14 21.00 14.39 15.68
CA HIS A 14 20.40 14.15 16.99
C HIS A 14 21.42 14.43 18.11
N SER A 15 21.31 15.61 18.72
CA SER A 15 21.71 15.80 20.12
C SER A 15 20.59 15.27 21.01
N HIS A 16 20.87 14.26 21.82
CA HIS A 16 19.93 13.67 22.77
C HIS A 16 19.48 14.68 23.85
N GLU A 17 18.17 14.68 24.11
CA GLU A 17 17.47 15.41 25.17
C GLU A 17 17.65 14.76 26.56
N GLU A 18 17.51 15.56 27.63
CA GLU A 18 17.03 15.08 28.93
C GLU A 18 15.58 15.53 29.16
N SER A 19 14.76 14.52 29.48
CA SER A 19 13.54 14.48 30.31
C SER A 19 12.38 15.45 30.06
N HIS A 20 11.17 14.92 29.88
CA HIS A 20 10.00 15.23 30.72
C HIS A 20 8.90 14.15 30.60
N SER A 21 8.26 13.87 31.74
CA SER A 21 7.22 12.87 32.01
C SER A 21 5.82 13.49 32.02
N HIS A 22 4.80 12.84 31.45
CA HIS A 22 3.40 13.11 31.81
C HIS A 22 2.48 11.88 31.76
N GLU A 23 1.60 11.82 32.75
CA GLU A 23 0.70 10.73 33.16
C GLU A 23 -0.58 10.61 32.31
N HIS A 24 -1.13 9.40 32.27
CA HIS A 24 -2.38 9.05 31.56
C HIS A 24 -3.63 9.22 32.45
N HIS A 25 -4.71 9.74 31.87
CA HIS A 25 -6.07 9.63 32.40
C HIS A 25 -7.07 9.33 31.27
N HIS A 26 -7.90 8.30 31.46
CA HIS A 26 -8.97 7.85 30.55
C HIS A 26 -10.34 8.37 30.99
N HIS A 27 -11.22 8.78 30.04
CA HIS A 27 -12.68 8.73 30.23
C HIS A 27 -13.51 8.71 28.93
N HIS A 28 -14.35 7.65 28.82
CA HIS A 28 -15.60 7.33 28.08
C HIS A 28 -16.09 8.04 26.79
N GLY A 29 -16.46 7.19 25.80
CA GLY A 29 -17.85 6.93 25.38
C GLY A 29 -18.48 7.82 24.28
N ASP A 30 -18.70 7.26 23.08
CA ASP A 30 -19.95 7.48 22.31
C ASP A 30 -20.09 6.55 21.09
N THR A 31 -21.33 6.18 20.78
CA THR A 31 -21.75 5.33 19.66
C THR A 31 -21.80 6.11 18.35
N HIS A 32 -21.11 5.64 17.30
CA HIS A 32 -21.24 6.22 15.95
C HIS A 32 -21.69 5.19 14.91
N LYS A 33 -22.86 5.46 14.30
CA LYS A 33 -23.38 4.80 13.10
C LYS A 33 -22.58 5.32 11.89
N HIS A 34 -21.92 4.44 11.16
CA HIS A 34 -21.20 4.80 9.93
C HIS A 34 -22.15 4.72 8.72
N HIS A 35 -22.60 5.88 8.24
CA HIS A 35 -23.09 6.03 6.87
C HIS A 35 -21.88 6.24 5.95
N HIS A 36 -21.59 5.27 5.08
CA HIS A 36 -20.59 5.40 4.03
C HIS A 36 -21.15 6.27 2.90
N HIS A 37 -20.77 7.55 2.87
CA HIS A 37 -20.80 8.36 1.67
C HIS A 37 -19.39 8.34 1.08
N GLU A 38 -19.24 7.70 -0.09
CA GLU A 38 -18.02 7.77 -0.89
C GLU A 38 -17.95 9.15 -1.58
N GLU A 39 -17.39 10.14 -0.88
CA GLU A 39 -16.91 11.36 -1.51
C GLU A 39 -15.55 11.07 -2.16
N PRO A 40 -15.31 11.52 -3.41
CA PRO A 40 -14.02 11.34 -4.07
C PRO A 40 -12.92 12.03 -3.24
N HIS A 41 -11.83 11.31 -2.96
CA HIS A 41 -10.68 11.79 -2.21
C HIS A 41 -9.99 12.96 -2.92
N LYS A 42 -10.52 14.17 -2.81
CA LYS A 42 -9.77 15.37 -3.22
C LYS A 42 -8.50 15.43 -2.39
N HIS A 43 -7.34 15.46 -3.03
CA HIS A 43 -6.02 15.60 -2.40
C HIS A 43 -5.84 16.98 -1.74
N SER A 44 -6.65 17.29 -0.72
CA SER A 44 -6.72 18.58 -0.04
C SER A 44 -5.46 18.94 0.75
N HIS A 45 -4.63 17.95 1.07
CA HIS A 45 -3.41 18.10 1.86
C HIS A 45 -2.14 18.34 1.05
N LEU A 46 -2.22 18.45 -0.30
CA LEU A 46 -1.05 18.79 -1.12
C LEU A 46 -0.45 20.16 -0.75
N HIS A 47 -1.30 21.08 -0.28
CA HIS A 47 -0.90 22.42 0.14
C HIS A 47 -0.25 22.47 1.53
N ASP A 48 -0.38 21.42 2.35
CA ASP A 48 0.14 21.38 3.71
C ASP A 48 1.60 20.90 3.79
N ASN A 49 2.16 20.41 2.67
CA ASN A 49 3.53 19.93 2.61
C ASN A 49 4.49 21.10 2.32
N PRO A 50 5.39 21.49 3.26
CA PRO A 50 6.32 22.61 3.08
C PRO A 50 7.30 22.46 1.92
N GLN A 51 7.42 21.25 1.37
CA GLN A 51 8.28 20.92 0.24
C GLN A 51 7.55 21.06 -1.12
N LEU A 52 6.22 21.26 -1.12
CA LEU A 52 5.37 21.33 -2.31
C LEU A 52 4.65 22.68 -2.41
N ASN A 53 5.40 23.79 -2.31
CA ASN A 53 4.80 25.13 -2.24
C ASN A 53 4.61 25.80 -3.61
N ASP A 54 5.17 25.22 -4.69
CA ASP A 54 5.04 25.77 -6.03
C ASP A 54 3.70 25.36 -6.68
N PRO A 55 2.85 26.32 -7.12
CA PRO A 55 1.55 26.02 -7.69
C PRO A 55 1.59 25.13 -8.93
N LYS A 56 2.65 25.20 -9.75
CA LYS A 56 2.78 24.33 -10.92
C LYS A 56 3.06 22.90 -10.48
N THR A 57 3.98 22.71 -9.54
CA THR A 57 4.28 21.41 -8.92
C THR A 57 3.04 20.76 -8.31
N ILE A 58 2.26 21.51 -7.52
CA ILE A 58 1.00 21.02 -6.95
C ILE A 58 0.03 20.60 -8.07
N SER A 59 -0.13 21.41 -9.11
CA SER A 59 -1.04 21.09 -10.22
C SER A 59 -0.65 19.82 -10.98
N VAL A 60 0.65 19.55 -11.08
CA VAL A 60 1.18 18.35 -11.75
C VAL A 60 0.95 17.13 -10.87
N ILE A 61 1.27 17.21 -9.58
CA ILE A 61 1.07 16.11 -8.63
C ILE A 61 -0.42 15.76 -8.54
N ALA A 62 -1.30 16.76 -8.41
CA ALA A 62 -2.75 16.53 -8.38
C ALA A 62 -3.22 15.77 -9.63
N LYS A 63 -2.76 16.15 -10.83
CA LYS A 63 -3.10 15.43 -12.07
C LYS A 63 -2.56 14.00 -12.11
N ILE A 64 -1.41 13.74 -11.51
CA ILE A 64 -0.84 12.37 -11.43
C ILE A 64 -1.68 11.52 -10.49
N LEU A 65 -2.02 12.04 -9.32
CA LEU A 65 -2.83 11.34 -8.34
C LEU A 65 -4.27 11.10 -8.85
N ASP A 66 -4.88 12.09 -9.51
CA ASP A 66 -6.20 11.93 -10.15
C ASP A 66 -6.20 10.79 -11.19
N LYS A 67 -5.13 10.67 -11.99
CA LYS A 67 -4.98 9.57 -12.95
C LYS A 67 -4.82 8.22 -12.25
N ASN A 68 -4.06 8.19 -11.16
CA ASN A 68 -3.89 6.99 -10.34
C ASN A 68 -5.22 6.56 -9.70
N ASP A 69 -6.02 7.51 -9.19
CA ASP A 69 -7.32 7.23 -8.59
C ASP A 69 -8.34 6.69 -9.61
N HIS A 70 -8.30 7.22 -10.83
CA HIS A 70 -9.09 6.69 -11.94
C HIS A 70 -8.70 5.23 -12.24
N GLU A 71 -7.40 4.94 -12.35
CA GLU A 71 -6.92 3.56 -12.58
C GLU A 71 -7.24 2.63 -11.40
N ALA A 72 -7.14 3.12 -10.17
CA ALA A 72 -7.52 2.37 -8.97
C ALA A 72 -9.03 2.04 -8.97
N GLY A 73 -9.86 2.92 -9.56
CA GLY A 73 -11.27 2.65 -9.84
C GLY A 73 -11.46 1.43 -10.73
N HIS A 74 -10.77 1.39 -11.87
CA HIS A 74 -10.79 0.24 -12.79
C HIS A 74 -10.32 -1.05 -12.12
N ASN A 75 -9.27 -0.99 -11.30
CA ASN A 75 -8.80 -2.17 -10.56
C ASN A 75 -9.86 -2.66 -9.56
N ARG A 76 -10.53 -1.75 -8.84
CA ARG A 76 -11.64 -2.12 -7.93
C ARG A 76 -12.78 -2.79 -8.67
N GLU A 77 -13.20 -2.24 -9.81
CA GLU A 77 -14.22 -2.85 -10.66
C GLU A 77 -13.81 -4.25 -11.12
N HIS A 78 -12.54 -4.43 -11.49
CA HIS A 78 -11.99 -5.72 -11.90
C HIS A 78 -12.00 -6.75 -10.76
N PHE A 79 -11.57 -6.39 -9.55
CA PHE A 79 -11.68 -7.29 -8.39
C PHE A 79 -13.14 -7.64 -8.08
N ASN A 80 -14.02 -6.64 -8.09
CA ASN A 80 -15.45 -6.82 -7.84
C ASN A 80 -16.11 -7.75 -8.87
N SER A 81 -15.73 -7.67 -10.14
CA SER A 81 -16.29 -8.55 -11.19
C SER A 81 -15.91 -10.01 -11.00
N HIS A 82 -14.78 -10.28 -10.34
CA HIS A 82 -14.32 -11.64 -9.98
C HIS A 82 -14.75 -12.06 -8.56
N GLY A 83 -15.42 -11.17 -7.81
CA GLY A 83 -15.80 -11.44 -6.42
C GLY A 83 -14.61 -11.53 -5.45
N VAL A 84 -13.47 -10.93 -5.79
CA VAL A 84 -12.22 -11.01 -5.02
C VAL A 84 -12.11 -9.82 -4.07
N LEU A 85 -11.81 -10.08 -2.79
CA LEU A 85 -11.43 -9.03 -1.85
C LEU A 85 -9.97 -8.63 -2.08
N CYS A 86 -9.72 -7.36 -2.41
CA CYS A 86 -8.36 -6.83 -2.51
C CYS A 86 -7.92 -6.18 -1.19
N ILE A 87 -6.75 -6.57 -0.67
CA ILE A 87 -6.15 -6.01 0.55
C ILE A 87 -4.74 -5.50 0.24
N ASN A 88 -4.52 -4.20 0.43
CA ASN A 88 -3.18 -3.61 0.34
C ASN A 88 -2.47 -3.68 1.71
N LEU A 89 -1.36 -4.42 1.78
CA LEU A 89 -0.50 -4.56 2.95
C LEU A 89 0.72 -3.64 2.82
N MET A 90 0.70 -2.55 3.58
CA MET A 90 1.81 -1.59 3.67
C MET A 90 2.46 -1.66 5.05
N SER A 91 3.79 -1.65 5.10
CA SER A 91 4.56 -1.58 6.35
C SER A 91 5.98 -1.08 6.09
N SER A 92 6.76 -0.90 7.15
CA SER A 92 8.21 -0.75 7.00
C SER A 92 8.85 -2.03 6.41
N PRO A 93 10.01 -1.92 5.74
CA PRO A 93 10.80 -3.09 5.34
C PRO A 93 11.13 -3.99 6.54
N GLY A 94 11.04 -5.31 6.35
CA GLY A 94 11.35 -6.29 7.39
C GLY A 94 10.32 -6.43 8.51
N SER A 95 9.14 -5.79 8.43
CA SER A 95 8.07 -5.95 9.44
C SER A 95 7.35 -7.31 9.38
N GLY A 96 7.72 -8.19 8.46
CA GLY A 96 7.21 -9.57 8.41
C GLY A 96 5.95 -9.78 7.58
N LYS A 97 5.62 -8.89 6.63
CA LYS A 97 4.47 -9.04 5.72
C LYS A 97 4.47 -10.38 4.97
N THR A 98 5.56 -10.71 4.30
CA THR A 98 5.70 -11.99 3.60
C THR A 98 5.54 -13.17 4.55
N ALA A 99 6.12 -13.09 5.75
CA ALA A 99 6.02 -14.14 6.76
C ALA A 99 4.57 -14.31 7.29
N LEU A 100 3.82 -13.21 7.39
CA LEU A 100 2.40 -13.24 7.71
C LEU A 100 1.61 -13.97 6.63
N LEU A 101 1.82 -13.64 5.35
CA LEU A 101 1.15 -14.30 4.23
C LEU A 101 1.50 -15.79 4.13
N GLU A 102 2.78 -16.12 4.33
CA GLU A 102 3.27 -17.49 4.44
C GLU A 102 2.61 -18.28 5.57
N GLY A 103 2.31 -17.65 6.71
CA GLY A 103 1.60 -18.29 7.82
C GLY A 103 0.10 -18.41 7.56
N LEU A 104 -0.48 -17.41 6.86
CA LEU A 104 -1.90 -17.37 6.52
C LEU A 104 -2.32 -18.57 5.66
N SER A 105 -1.46 -18.99 4.71
CA SER A 105 -1.70 -20.18 3.88
C SER A 105 -1.75 -21.49 4.66
N GLU A 106 -1.20 -21.53 5.88
CA GLU A 106 -1.19 -22.72 6.73
C GLU A 106 -2.39 -22.75 7.70
N LEU A 107 -2.97 -21.58 7.99
CA LEU A 107 -3.97 -21.40 9.06
C LEU A 107 -5.41 -21.28 8.54
N HIS A 108 -5.60 -20.86 7.29
CA HIS A 108 -6.92 -20.59 6.74
C HIS A 108 -7.21 -21.38 5.46
N GLU A 109 -8.48 -21.70 5.26
CA GLU A 109 -8.96 -22.49 4.11
C GLU A 109 -9.30 -21.64 2.87
N PHE A 110 -9.29 -20.30 2.96
CA PHE A 110 -9.58 -19.46 1.80
C PHE A 110 -8.38 -19.39 0.86
N LYS A 111 -8.67 -19.31 -0.44
CA LYS A 111 -7.66 -19.21 -1.48
C LYS A 111 -7.27 -17.76 -1.64
N PHE A 112 -5.98 -17.49 -1.71
CA PHE A 112 -5.51 -16.15 -2.00
C PHE A 112 -4.34 -16.15 -2.95
N CYS A 113 -4.18 -15.01 -3.60
CA CYS A 113 -3.06 -14.71 -4.47
C CYS A 113 -2.38 -13.42 -4.01
N VAL A 114 -1.12 -13.23 -4.40
CA VAL A 114 -0.30 -12.11 -3.94
C VAL A 114 0.33 -11.38 -5.13
N VAL A 115 0.17 -10.06 -5.17
CA VAL A 115 0.99 -9.18 -5.99
C VAL A 115 2.04 -8.59 -5.07
N GLU A 116 3.30 -8.87 -5.34
CA GLU A 116 4.43 -8.47 -4.51
C GLU A 116 5.18 -7.32 -5.19
N GLY A 117 5.49 -6.26 -4.45
CA GLY A 117 6.32 -5.15 -4.89
C GLY A 117 7.68 -5.12 -4.18
N ASP A 118 8.74 -5.45 -4.91
CA ASP A 118 10.14 -5.30 -4.49
C ASP A 118 10.88 -4.42 -5.50
N LEU A 119 11.93 -3.73 -5.06
CA LEU A 119 12.78 -2.89 -5.90
C LEU A 119 13.47 -3.71 -6.99
N GLU A 120 14.03 -4.87 -6.63
CA GLU A 120 14.95 -5.59 -7.53
C GLU A 120 14.82 -7.12 -7.51
N THR A 121 14.38 -7.75 -6.42
CA THR A 121 14.44 -9.22 -6.29
C THR A 121 13.07 -9.87 -6.41
N SER A 122 13.02 -11.15 -6.77
CA SER A 122 11.80 -11.98 -6.74
C SER A 122 11.68 -12.80 -5.46
N ARG A 123 12.48 -12.49 -4.43
CA ARG A 123 12.69 -13.39 -3.29
C ARG A 123 11.40 -13.69 -2.54
N ASP A 124 10.59 -12.67 -2.28
CA ASP A 124 9.35 -12.83 -1.52
C ASP A 124 8.26 -13.51 -2.37
N ALA A 125 8.15 -13.16 -3.66
CA ALA A 125 7.29 -13.89 -4.60
C ALA A 125 7.66 -15.39 -4.72
N ASP A 126 8.96 -15.72 -4.77
CA ASP A 126 9.43 -17.10 -4.88
C ASP A 126 9.20 -17.90 -3.59
N ARG A 127 9.36 -17.26 -2.43
CA ARG A 127 9.01 -17.83 -1.12
C ARG A 127 7.52 -18.18 -1.02
N LEU A 128 6.65 -17.29 -1.48
CA LEU A 128 5.21 -17.52 -1.52
C LEU A 128 4.84 -18.67 -2.48
N LYS A 129 5.43 -18.70 -3.69
CA LYS A 129 5.24 -19.79 -4.65
C LYS A 129 5.71 -21.14 -4.12
N ALA A 130 6.80 -21.18 -3.35
CA ALA A 130 7.28 -22.41 -2.74
C ALA A 130 6.28 -23.02 -1.75
N LYS A 131 5.36 -22.20 -1.20
CA LYS A 131 4.21 -22.66 -0.39
C LYS A 131 2.96 -22.97 -1.20
N GLY A 132 3.03 -22.91 -2.53
CA GLY A 132 1.88 -23.13 -3.42
C GLY A 132 0.96 -21.92 -3.56
N ILE A 133 1.36 -20.74 -3.08
CA ILE A 133 0.60 -19.51 -3.22
C ILE A 133 0.88 -18.93 -4.61
N GLN A 134 -0.17 -18.57 -5.34
CA GLN A 134 -0.02 -17.82 -6.58
C GLN A 134 0.52 -16.43 -6.26
N ALA A 135 1.74 -16.11 -6.73
CA ALA A 135 2.35 -14.81 -6.52
C ALA A 135 2.96 -14.22 -7.80
N HIS A 136 2.79 -12.92 -8.01
CA HIS A 136 3.40 -12.18 -9.11
C HIS A 136 4.24 -11.02 -8.61
N GLN A 137 5.49 -10.96 -9.09
CA GLN A 137 6.46 -9.93 -8.75
C GLN A 137 6.24 -8.69 -9.62
N ILE A 138 6.17 -7.53 -9.00
CA ILE A 138 6.36 -6.22 -9.62
C ILE A 138 7.74 -5.73 -9.23
N GLN A 139 8.62 -5.55 -10.21
CA GLN A 139 9.89 -4.85 -9.98
C GLN A 139 9.65 -3.35 -10.09
N THR A 140 9.66 -2.65 -8.94
CA THR A 140 9.40 -1.22 -8.89
C THR A 140 10.61 -0.38 -9.35
N GLY A 141 11.79 -1.01 -9.44
CA GLY A 141 13.03 -0.39 -9.85
C GLY A 141 13.49 0.66 -8.84
N SER A 142 13.27 1.93 -9.14
CA SER A 142 13.59 3.04 -8.22
C SER A 142 12.38 3.53 -7.43
N ALA A 143 11.16 3.08 -7.72
CA ALA A 143 9.97 3.53 -7.03
C ALA A 143 9.84 2.89 -5.64
N CYS A 144 9.52 3.71 -4.63
CA CYS A 144 9.33 3.27 -3.23
C CYS A 144 7.92 2.75 -2.93
N HIS A 145 7.03 2.72 -3.92
CA HIS A 145 5.62 2.36 -3.76
C HIS A 145 5.09 1.73 -5.04
N LEU A 146 3.99 0.99 -4.91
CA LEU A 146 3.17 0.54 -6.03
C LEU A 146 2.10 1.59 -6.36
N ASP A 147 1.97 1.90 -7.64
CA ASP A 147 0.84 2.67 -8.18
C ASP A 147 -0.23 1.75 -8.78
N ALA A 148 -1.41 2.30 -9.06
CA ALA A 148 -2.52 1.53 -9.59
C ALA A 148 -2.26 0.95 -10.99
N PHE A 149 -1.41 1.59 -11.80
CA PHE A 149 -1.05 1.07 -13.13
C PHE A 149 -0.11 -0.14 -13.03
N MET A 150 0.80 -0.14 -12.06
CA MET A 150 1.66 -1.29 -11.76
C MET A 150 0.82 -2.48 -11.32
N VAL A 151 -0.10 -2.26 -10.38
CA VAL A 151 -1.03 -3.30 -9.93
C VAL A 151 -1.88 -3.79 -11.09
N HIS A 152 -2.47 -2.89 -11.89
CA HIS A 152 -3.29 -3.25 -13.05
C HIS A 152 -2.55 -4.22 -13.99
N LYS A 153 -1.29 -3.91 -14.32
CA LYS A 153 -0.46 -4.79 -15.17
C LYS A 153 -0.20 -6.15 -14.54
N ALA A 154 0.01 -6.21 -13.23
CA ALA A 154 0.21 -7.47 -12.52
C ALA A 154 -1.04 -8.35 -12.57
N LEU A 155 -2.24 -7.77 -12.48
CA LEU A 155 -3.51 -8.52 -12.50
C LEU A 155 -3.70 -9.35 -13.77
N HIS A 156 -3.15 -8.93 -14.91
CA HIS A 156 -3.18 -9.73 -16.16
C HIS A 156 -2.39 -11.03 -16.10
N HIS A 157 -1.54 -11.21 -15.09
CA HIS A 157 -0.77 -12.43 -14.83
C HIS A 157 -1.36 -13.28 -13.69
N MET A 158 -2.48 -12.85 -13.12
CA MET A 158 -3.12 -13.48 -11.98
C MET A 158 -4.40 -14.18 -12.43
N ASP A 159 -4.57 -15.42 -12.03
CA ASP A 159 -5.84 -16.13 -12.06
C ASP A 159 -6.67 -15.71 -10.85
N LEU A 160 -7.52 -14.69 -11.06
CA LEU A 160 -8.41 -14.15 -10.03
C LEU A 160 -9.66 -15.03 -9.81
N ASP A 161 -10.07 -15.81 -10.81
CA ASP A 161 -11.24 -16.71 -10.70
C ASP A 161 -11.02 -17.84 -9.68
N SER A 162 -9.75 -18.13 -9.33
CA SER A 162 -9.38 -19.16 -8.36
C SER A 162 -9.05 -18.64 -6.97
N ALA A 163 -9.18 -17.33 -6.72
CA ALA A 163 -8.87 -16.69 -5.44
C ALA A 163 -10.12 -16.07 -4.79
N ASP A 164 -10.17 -16.09 -3.46
CA ASP A 164 -11.15 -15.35 -2.66
C ASP A 164 -10.60 -13.96 -2.29
N VAL A 165 -9.28 -13.86 -2.10
CA VAL A 165 -8.57 -12.65 -1.67
C VAL A 165 -7.32 -12.42 -2.54
N CYS A 166 -7.07 -11.17 -2.91
CA CYS A 166 -5.81 -10.73 -3.51
C CYS A 166 -5.09 -9.79 -2.54
N PHE A 167 -3.90 -10.17 -2.08
CA PHE A 167 -3.04 -9.29 -1.30
C PHE A 167 -2.09 -8.53 -2.21
N ILE A 168 -1.98 -7.22 -2.00
CA ILE A 168 -0.94 -6.39 -2.60
C ILE A 168 0.08 -6.09 -1.50
N GLU A 169 1.29 -6.64 -1.59
CA GLU A 169 2.38 -6.41 -0.64
C GLU A 169 3.30 -5.30 -1.16
N ASN A 170 3.45 -4.21 -0.38
CA ASN A 170 4.34 -3.06 -0.67
C ASN A 170 5.59 -3.04 0.22
#